data_AF-A0A7S3Q6N2-F1
#
_entry.id   AF-A0A7S3Q6N2-F1
#
_cell.length_a   1.000
_cell.length_b   1.000
_cell.length_c   1.000
_cell.angle_alpha   90.00
_cell.angle_beta   90.00
_cell.angle_gamma   90.00
#
_symmetry.space_group_name_H-M   'P 1'
#
loop_
_entity.id
_entity.type
_entity.pdbx_description
1 polymer ?
#
loop_
_entity_poly.entity_id
_entity_poly.type
_entity_poly.pdbx_seq_one_letter_code
_entity_poly.pdbx_strand_id
1 'polypeptide(L)'
;MASLKSSRFATIRRRRLHLGKETQRVSMIRPVSIVRIILASISIIATVLVFSSFKGRPNNNFSTRNKLTSSSVAQSIPQVTSIHQPIKACVNSESFRYLDNNKHRNCRNIRMDSKRREDLCRIDAVNKNCPQTCGSCCQDLDDFFFIRTRNLIGTCKWLNENDRRKGKYCNYTEMSYDGRTIRDGCPVTCNFCFSKIEVQKEIDWPKLIINPQTEIEGQKLIVNPTDLDPQGNKQKQLDVTINNSSLPLPVRKWAYAFLVGGCDREEGHHKGFLANIIVSAKKLQMDNSTADVVALIQMSYKSKYDTLSEDEKILMEAMGIKIKYIPKFSSAIHEMFYELTMQKFHILDLTEYSRVLFMDADVMPLVSMDYIFELSEPASPEITPPSLMENMVVSWKNEPASAGFFMLKPSHEDFIRAQEIIRNTESLALEQPWPHFDEELGFGHKIDDSDPWEANLRGRFEKGTKWTWHCAFSDQGFLYHWVKYEKKNVSIINGNRIQHFSTSDYTGGGNLQMTTLSNKGKEGVLNSHSGMYGTKHGNNQVQGPDAPKVDFIHFVGKSKPWHYIDRTKKLAGEGQLWIEALESVEKVAGVTMVFPFSEGTPLGLFPMHKQRFESIQLKAKNNWNIYAL
;
A
#
# COMPACT_ATOMS: atom_id res chain seq x y z
N MET A 1 -46.92 23.48 57.53
CA MET A 1 -46.63 22.08 57.12
C MET A 1 -47.25 21.83 55.76
N ALA A 2 -46.61 20.97 54.97
CA ALA A 2 -46.82 20.75 53.54
C ALA A 2 -48.27 20.57 53.06
N SER A 3 -48.57 21.00 51.83
CA SER A 3 -49.06 20.12 50.76
C SER A 3 -49.44 20.88 49.48
N LEU A 4 -49.12 20.21 48.38
CA LEU A 4 -49.32 20.40 46.95
C LEU A 4 -50.76 20.68 46.44
N LYS A 5 -50.76 21.28 45.24
CA LYS A 5 -51.60 21.05 44.03
C LYS A 5 -52.80 21.97 43.72
N SER A 6 -52.69 22.56 42.51
CA SER A 6 -53.68 22.58 41.41
C SER A 6 -54.87 23.56 41.48
N SER A 7 -54.94 24.53 40.55
CA SER A 7 -55.72 24.39 39.30
C SER A 7 -55.78 25.68 38.43
N ARG A 8 -55.68 25.45 37.12
CA ARG A 8 -56.31 26.08 35.92
C ARG A 8 -56.89 27.52 36.01
N PHE A 9 -56.63 28.37 35.00
CA PHE A 9 -57.44 28.53 33.78
C PHE A 9 -56.93 29.64 32.82
N ALA A 10 -57.06 29.35 31.52
CA ALA A 10 -57.34 30.22 30.36
C ALA A 10 -56.52 31.50 30.07
N THR A 11 -55.87 31.52 28.89
CA THR A 11 -55.66 32.78 28.12
C THR A 11 -55.78 32.57 26.60
N ILE A 12 -56.96 32.90 26.08
CA ILE A 12 -57.26 33.81 24.96
C ILE A 12 -56.48 33.66 23.63
N ARG A 13 -57.24 33.21 22.61
CA ARG A 13 -57.01 33.40 21.17
C ARG A 13 -56.98 34.90 20.81
N ARG A 14 -55.96 35.34 20.06
CA ARG A 14 -56.04 36.54 19.21
C ARG A 14 -55.77 36.17 17.75
N ARG A 15 -56.81 36.29 16.92
CA ARG A 15 -56.72 36.43 15.46
C ARG A 15 -56.18 37.83 15.15
N ARG A 16 -55.17 37.92 14.29
CA ARG A 16 -54.90 39.14 13.51
C ARG A 16 -54.84 38.76 12.03
N LEU A 17 -55.72 39.41 11.29
CA LEU A 17 -55.80 39.46 9.84
C LEU A 17 -54.49 39.99 9.26
N HIS A 18 -54.02 39.40 8.16
CA HIS A 18 -53.13 40.07 7.22
C HIS A 18 -53.76 40.07 5.84
N LEU A 19 -53.91 41.30 5.36
CA LEU A 19 -54.46 41.70 4.07
C LEU A 19 -53.58 41.22 2.93
N GLY A 20 -54.23 40.77 1.86
CA GLY A 20 -53.58 40.54 0.57
C GLY A 20 -53.15 41.86 -0.07
N LYS A 21 -51.99 41.80 -0.73
CA LYS A 21 -51.66 42.64 -1.88
C LYS A 21 -50.95 41.78 -2.91
N GLU A 22 -51.66 41.52 -4.01
CA GLU A 22 -51.09 41.14 -5.29
C GLU A 22 -50.02 42.14 -5.68
N THR A 23 -48.87 41.64 -6.14
CA THR A 23 -47.98 42.40 -7.02
C THR A 23 -47.50 41.46 -8.11
N GLN A 24 -48.06 41.66 -9.29
CA GLN A 24 -47.50 41.20 -10.56
C GLN A 24 -46.04 41.62 -10.65
N ARG A 25 -45.13 40.67 -10.88
CA ARG A 25 -43.83 40.98 -11.50
C ARG A 25 -43.80 40.40 -12.90
N VAL A 26 -44.02 41.33 -13.81
CA VAL A 26 -43.85 41.26 -15.25
C VAL A 26 -42.43 40.81 -15.60
N SER A 27 -42.35 39.87 -16.54
CA SER A 27 -41.18 39.52 -17.31
C SER A 27 -40.61 40.75 -18.03
N MET A 28 -39.37 41.13 -17.72
CA MET A 28 -38.58 41.98 -18.60
C MET A 28 -37.38 41.20 -19.12
N ILE A 29 -37.58 40.61 -20.28
CA ILE A 29 -36.53 40.40 -21.27
C ILE A 29 -36.19 41.77 -21.83
N ARG A 30 -34.91 42.19 -21.76
CA ARG A 30 -34.38 43.14 -22.74
C ARG A 30 -32.98 42.76 -23.23
N PRO A 31 -32.69 43.04 -24.51
CA PRO A 31 -31.59 42.49 -25.27
C PRO A 31 -30.41 43.46 -25.31
N VAL A 32 -29.21 42.98 -25.63
CA VAL A 32 -28.18 43.84 -26.22
C VAL A 32 -27.52 43.12 -27.39
N SER A 33 -27.44 43.89 -28.47
CA SER A 33 -27.21 43.51 -29.85
C SER A 33 -25.74 43.25 -30.18
N ILE A 34 -25.58 42.41 -31.20
CA ILE A 34 -24.40 42.26 -32.05
C ILE A 34 -24.18 43.55 -32.86
N VAL A 35 -22.96 44.12 -32.82
CA VAL A 35 -22.37 44.86 -33.94
C VAL A 35 -20.85 44.59 -33.98
N ARG A 36 -20.39 44.06 -35.12
CA ARG A 36 -18.98 43.94 -35.51
C ARG A 36 -18.48 45.28 -36.07
N ILE A 37 -17.23 45.66 -35.78
CA ILE A 37 -16.40 46.49 -36.67
C ILE A 37 -14.96 45.93 -36.68
N ILE A 38 -14.39 45.93 -37.88
CA ILE A 38 -13.15 45.33 -38.39
C ILE A 38 -12.07 46.43 -38.54
N LEU A 39 -10.80 45.99 -38.69
CA LEU A 39 -9.64 46.64 -39.36
C LEU A 39 -8.61 47.24 -38.37
N ALA A 40 -7.29 47.09 -38.53
CA ALA A 40 -6.44 46.90 -39.73
C ALA A 40 -5.11 46.19 -39.35
N SER A 41 -4.60 45.21 -40.11
CA SER A 41 -3.56 45.31 -41.20
C SER A 41 -2.12 45.54 -40.65
N ILE A 42 -1.06 44.82 -41.04
CA ILE A 42 -0.41 44.79 -42.37
C ILE A 42 0.59 43.58 -42.50
N SER A 43 0.51 42.94 -43.68
CA SER A 43 1.51 42.33 -44.62
C SER A 43 2.80 41.64 -44.12
N ILE A 44 3.30 40.56 -44.75
CA ILE A 44 3.88 40.43 -46.11
C ILE A 44 3.89 38.91 -46.49
N ILE A 45 3.18 38.45 -47.54
CA ILE A 45 3.65 38.04 -48.91
C ILE A 45 4.87 37.07 -48.89
N ALA A 46 4.79 35.83 -49.38
CA ALA A 46 4.82 35.55 -50.82
C ALA A 46 4.31 34.15 -51.21
N THR A 47 3.60 34.16 -52.33
CA THR A 47 3.03 33.08 -53.15
C THR A 47 4.09 32.43 -54.04
N VAL A 48 4.02 31.11 -54.27
CA VAL A 48 4.18 30.51 -55.63
C VAL A 48 3.22 29.31 -55.77
N LEU A 49 2.40 29.39 -56.82
CA LEU A 49 1.42 28.43 -57.34
C LEU A 49 2.09 27.30 -58.14
N VAL A 50 1.36 26.19 -58.33
CA VAL A 50 1.05 25.50 -59.63
C VAL A 50 0.22 24.24 -59.27
N PHE A 51 -1.10 24.20 -59.50
CA PHE A 51 -1.81 23.57 -60.64
C PHE A 51 -1.39 22.09 -60.87
N SER A 52 -2.23 21.05 -60.89
CA SER A 52 -3.58 20.91 -61.46
C SER A 52 -4.24 19.60 -61.00
N SER A 53 -5.58 19.59 -61.09
CA SER A 53 -6.54 18.48 -61.08
C SER A 53 -6.09 17.15 -61.67
N PHE A 54 -6.65 16.03 -61.19
CA PHE A 54 -7.35 15.06 -62.05
C PHE A 54 -8.35 14.19 -61.26
N LYS A 55 -9.58 14.11 -61.77
CA LYS A 55 -10.65 13.18 -61.38
C LYS A 55 -10.32 11.77 -61.93
N GLY A 56 -10.72 10.73 -61.20
CA GLY A 56 -10.83 9.38 -61.74
C GLY A 56 -11.36 8.36 -60.73
N ARG A 57 -12.65 8.00 -60.86
CA ARG A 57 -13.16 6.66 -60.49
C ARG A 57 -12.62 5.63 -61.49
N PRO A 58 -12.49 4.34 -61.13
CA PRO A 58 -13.58 3.40 -61.42
C PRO A 58 -13.79 2.26 -60.39
N ASN A 59 -15.00 1.69 -60.46
CA ASN A 59 -15.36 0.36 -59.95
C ASN A 59 -14.55 -0.75 -60.63
N ASN A 60 -14.28 -1.87 -59.94
CA ASN A 60 -14.95 -3.15 -60.24
C ASN A 60 -14.48 -4.31 -59.36
N ASN A 61 -15.43 -5.22 -59.15
CA ASN A 61 -15.35 -6.54 -58.56
C ASN A 61 -14.19 -7.41 -59.07
N PHE A 62 -13.63 -8.24 -58.19
CA PHE A 62 -13.32 -9.63 -58.55
C PHE A 62 -13.43 -10.55 -57.33
N SER A 63 -14.20 -11.61 -57.52
CA SER A 63 -14.39 -12.74 -56.61
C SER A 63 -13.46 -13.85 -57.06
N THR A 64 -12.76 -14.52 -56.14
CA THR A 64 -12.45 -15.94 -56.29
C THR A 64 -12.46 -16.65 -54.94
N ARG A 65 -13.24 -17.74 -54.93
CA ARG A 65 -13.25 -18.82 -53.94
C ARG A 65 -11.87 -19.46 -53.83
N ASN A 66 -11.53 -19.95 -52.64
CA ASN A 66 -11.15 -21.35 -52.48
C ASN A 66 -11.55 -21.86 -51.09
N LYS A 67 -12.11 -23.07 -51.11
CA LYS A 67 -12.66 -23.88 -50.02
C LYS A 67 -11.86 -25.20 -50.03
N LEU A 68 -11.96 -25.96 -48.94
CA LEU A 68 -11.38 -27.30 -48.65
C LEU A 68 -10.10 -27.20 -47.80
N THR A 69 -9.87 -27.95 -46.72
CA THR A 69 -10.61 -29.05 -46.07
C THR A 69 -10.03 -29.27 -44.68
N SER A 70 -10.86 -29.76 -43.76
CA SER A 70 -10.50 -30.33 -42.45
C SER A 70 -9.61 -31.57 -42.55
N SER A 71 -8.69 -31.76 -41.59
CA SER A 71 -8.57 -33.03 -40.87
C SER A 71 -7.78 -32.88 -39.57
N SER A 72 -8.32 -33.51 -38.54
CA SER A 72 -7.84 -33.70 -37.18
C SER A 72 -6.66 -34.66 -37.06
N VAL A 73 -5.69 -34.35 -36.19
CA VAL A 73 -4.97 -35.38 -35.41
C VAL A 73 -4.73 -34.81 -34.02
N ALA A 74 -5.41 -35.39 -33.03
CA ALA A 74 -5.11 -35.24 -31.62
C ALA A 74 -3.99 -36.23 -31.26
N GLN A 75 -2.93 -35.72 -30.63
CA GLN A 75 -1.96 -36.54 -29.89
C GLN A 75 -1.69 -35.88 -28.53
N SER A 76 -2.12 -36.60 -27.50
CA SER A 76 -1.78 -36.46 -26.09
C SER A 76 -0.33 -36.86 -25.79
N ILE A 77 0.18 -36.45 -24.61
CA ILE A 77 1.31 -36.96 -23.77
C ILE A 77 2.30 -35.81 -23.39
N PRO A 78 2.85 -35.70 -22.15
CA PRO A 78 2.30 -35.78 -20.80
C PRO A 78 2.63 -34.53 -19.93
N GLN A 79 2.01 -34.39 -18.75
CA GLN A 79 2.45 -33.46 -17.71
C GLN A 79 3.67 -34.01 -16.94
N VAL A 80 4.72 -33.21 -16.76
CA VAL A 80 5.73 -33.35 -15.68
C VAL A 80 6.26 -31.97 -15.23
N THR A 81 5.83 -31.59 -14.03
CA THR A 81 6.46 -30.85 -12.91
C THR A 81 7.54 -29.75 -13.10
N SER A 82 7.36 -28.74 -12.23
CA SER A 82 8.37 -27.92 -11.52
C SER A 82 8.86 -26.63 -12.20
N ILE A 83 8.22 -25.51 -11.84
CA ILE A 83 8.72 -24.16 -12.09
C ILE A 83 9.73 -23.83 -10.97
N HIS A 84 11.02 -24.00 -11.25
CA HIS A 84 12.07 -23.28 -10.55
C HIS A 84 12.50 -22.15 -11.49
N GLN A 85 12.13 -20.91 -11.19
CA GLN A 85 12.75 -19.78 -11.88
C GLN A 85 14.26 -19.82 -11.58
N PRO A 86 15.15 -19.64 -12.57
CA PRO A 86 16.56 -19.55 -12.29
C PRO A 86 16.79 -18.25 -11.51
N ILE A 87 17.05 -18.37 -10.21
CA ILE A 87 17.74 -17.34 -9.44
C ILE A 87 18.91 -16.92 -10.32
N LYS A 88 19.00 -15.65 -10.70
CA LYS A 88 20.14 -15.14 -11.47
C LYS A 88 21.37 -15.38 -10.58
N ALA A 89 22.06 -16.50 -10.81
CA ALA A 89 22.78 -17.26 -9.77
C ALA A 89 24.02 -16.55 -9.19
N CYS A 90 24.32 -15.34 -9.67
CA CYS A 90 25.49 -14.59 -9.29
C CYS A 90 25.23 -13.12 -8.96
N VAL A 91 24.24 -12.85 -8.11
CA VAL A 91 23.96 -11.50 -7.62
C VAL A 91 23.78 -11.54 -6.11
N ASN A 92 24.46 -10.65 -5.38
CA ASN A 92 24.17 -10.44 -3.96
C ASN A 92 22.72 -9.93 -3.79
N SER A 93 21.98 -10.51 -2.86
CA SER A 93 20.67 -10.01 -2.46
C SER A 93 20.79 -8.62 -1.83
N GLU A 94 20.11 -7.65 -2.42
CA GLU A 94 20.12 -6.25 -1.95
C GLU A 94 19.30 -6.04 -0.68
N SER A 95 18.28 -6.87 -0.47
CA SER A 95 17.41 -6.83 0.71
C SER A 95 18.00 -7.61 1.88
N PHE A 96 18.95 -8.53 1.65
CA PHE A 96 19.50 -9.36 2.70
C PHE A 96 20.19 -8.54 3.80
N ARG A 97 19.79 -8.79 5.06
CA ARG A 97 20.39 -8.22 6.26
C ARG A 97 20.68 -9.34 7.25
N TYR A 98 21.91 -9.41 7.75
CA TYR A 98 22.32 -10.34 8.80
C TYR A 98 22.67 -9.55 10.07
N LEU A 99 22.17 -9.97 11.23
CA LEU A 99 22.48 -9.30 12.50
C LEU A 99 23.80 -9.85 13.06
N ASP A 100 24.84 -9.01 13.05
CA ASP A 100 26.17 -9.34 13.58
C ASP A 100 26.57 -8.28 14.61
N ASN A 101 26.78 -8.71 15.86
CA ASN A 101 27.12 -7.83 16.99
C ASN A 101 26.15 -6.63 17.14
N ASN A 102 24.84 -6.92 17.14
CA ASN A 102 23.74 -5.94 17.22
C ASN A 102 23.72 -4.89 16.09
N LYS A 103 24.40 -5.17 14.97
CA LYS A 103 24.40 -4.31 13.78
C LYS A 103 23.93 -5.10 12.58
N HIS A 104 22.96 -4.56 11.83
CA HIS A 104 22.54 -5.15 10.58
C HIS A 104 23.64 -4.98 9.51
N ARG A 105 24.01 -6.09 8.89
CA ARG A 105 25.03 -6.18 7.84
C ARG A 105 24.36 -6.61 6.54
N ASN A 106 24.49 -5.83 5.49
CA ASN A 106 24.16 -6.26 4.13
C ASN A 106 25.39 -6.90 3.45
N CYS A 107 25.21 -7.58 2.31
CA CYS A 107 26.31 -8.22 1.58
C CYS A 107 27.48 -7.25 1.30
N ARG A 108 27.17 -5.99 1.00
CA ARG A 108 28.15 -4.92 0.82
C ARG A 108 28.95 -4.62 2.09
N ASN A 109 28.32 -4.61 3.26
CA ASN A 109 29.04 -4.39 4.51
C ASN A 109 29.90 -5.60 4.90
N ILE A 110 29.45 -6.80 4.54
CA ILE A 110 30.18 -8.06 4.78
C ILE A 110 31.46 -8.11 3.95
N ARG A 111 31.37 -7.86 2.63
CA ARG A 111 32.54 -7.97 1.74
C ARG A 111 33.66 -6.96 1.98
N MET A 112 33.37 -5.82 2.60
CA MET A 112 34.33 -4.72 2.76
C MET A 112 35.32 -4.95 3.91
N ASP A 113 35.13 -6.03 4.67
CA ASP A 113 35.95 -6.40 5.82
C ASP A 113 36.32 -7.88 5.67
N SER A 114 37.60 -8.17 5.44
CA SER A 114 38.05 -9.54 5.11
C SER A 114 37.75 -10.53 6.23
N LYS A 115 37.92 -10.11 7.49
CA LYS A 115 37.63 -10.95 8.66
C LYS A 115 36.14 -11.20 8.78
N ARG A 116 35.31 -10.15 8.69
CA ARG A 116 33.83 -10.29 8.70
C ARG A 116 33.35 -11.20 7.58
N ARG A 117 33.93 -11.06 6.39
CA ARG A 117 33.62 -11.92 5.25
C ARG A 117 33.97 -13.38 5.55
N GLU A 118 35.18 -13.66 6.05
CA GLU A 118 35.60 -15.02 6.44
C GLU A 118 34.72 -15.65 7.51
N ASP A 119 34.24 -14.85 8.46
CA ASP A 119 33.39 -15.31 9.56
C ASP A 119 31.94 -15.55 9.08
N LEU A 120 31.34 -14.54 8.45
CA LEU A 120 29.91 -14.56 8.11
C LEU A 120 29.60 -15.39 6.87
N CYS A 121 30.50 -15.46 5.87
CA CYS A 121 30.24 -16.27 4.67
C CYS A 121 30.32 -17.79 4.91
N ARG A 122 30.74 -18.24 6.09
CA ARG A 122 30.62 -19.64 6.52
C ARG A 122 29.19 -20.01 6.90
N ILE A 123 28.33 -19.03 7.12
CA ILE A 123 26.92 -19.21 7.46
C ILE A 123 26.15 -19.43 6.17
N ASP A 124 25.42 -20.53 6.08
CA ASP A 124 24.69 -20.95 4.87
C ASP A 124 23.76 -19.85 4.34
N ALA A 125 22.99 -19.21 5.23
CA ALA A 125 22.10 -18.12 4.87
C ALA A 125 22.83 -16.92 4.25
N VAL A 126 23.99 -16.54 4.79
CA VAL A 126 24.81 -15.45 4.23
C VAL A 126 25.44 -15.85 2.91
N ASN A 127 25.96 -17.08 2.80
CA ASN A 127 26.58 -17.59 1.59
C ASN A 127 25.61 -17.64 0.41
N LYS A 128 24.40 -18.17 0.65
CA LYS A 128 23.32 -18.26 -0.35
C LYS A 128 22.80 -16.90 -0.80
N ASN A 129 22.65 -15.95 0.14
CA ASN A 129 22.13 -14.62 -0.17
C ASN A 129 23.20 -13.65 -0.69
N CYS A 130 24.48 -13.90 -0.43
CA CYS A 130 25.59 -13.03 -0.84
C CYS A 130 26.63 -13.76 -1.72
N PRO A 131 26.24 -14.38 -2.86
CA PRO A 131 27.12 -15.27 -3.62
C PRO A 131 28.37 -14.58 -4.18
N GLN A 132 28.29 -13.32 -4.64
CA GLN A 132 29.48 -12.58 -5.11
C GLN A 132 30.40 -12.19 -3.94
N THR A 133 29.80 -11.78 -2.81
CA THR A 133 30.55 -11.44 -1.58
C THR A 133 31.28 -12.66 -1.04
N CYS A 134 30.62 -13.82 -1.00
CA CYS A 134 31.17 -15.05 -0.46
C CYS A 134 32.00 -15.84 -1.49
N GLY A 135 32.14 -15.32 -2.72
CA GLY A 135 32.99 -15.89 -3.76
C GLY A 135 32.41 -17.15 -4.40
N SER A 136 31.13 -17.44 -4.19
CA SER A 136 30.42 -18.57 -4.82
C SER A 136 30.27 -18.36 -6.33
N CYS A 137 30.43 -17.12 -6.80
CA CYS A 137 30.46 -16.78 -8.21
C CYS A 137 31.19 -15.44 -8.44
N CYS A 138 31.57 -15.16 -9.69
CA CYS A 138 31.98 -13.82 -10.12
C CYS A 138 31.75 -13.62 -11.62
N GLN A 139 30.78 -12.78 -11.98
CA GLN A 139 30.51 -12.42 -13.37
C GLN A 139 29.99 -10.99 -13.47
N ASP A 140 30.29 -10.33 -14.58
CA ASP A 140 29.67 -9.05 -14.92
C ASP A 140 28.19 -9.26 -15.28
N LEU A 141 27.35 -8.29 -14.95
CA LEU A 141 25.94 -8.30 -15.30
C LEU A 141 25.76 -7.63 -16.65
N ASP A 142 25.30 -8.39 -17.64
CA ASP A 142 25.13 -7.91 -19.02
C ASP A 142 24.13 -6.75 -19.13
N ASP A 143 23.16 -6.68 -18.21
CA ASP A 143 22.13 -5.64 -18.11
C ASP A 143 22.50 -4.48 -17.18
N PHE A 144 23.66 -4.51 -16.52
CA PHE A 144 24.08 -3.43 -15.63
C PHE A 144 24.62 -2.22 -16.40
N PHE A 145 24.11 -1.05 -16.02
CA PHE A 145 24.55 0.24 -16.55
C PHE A 145 24.67 1.29 -15.44
N PHE A 146 25.48 2.32 -15.71
CA PHE A 146 25.71 3.44 -14.80
C PHE A 146 25.83 4.76 -15.57
N ILE A 147 25.57 5.88 -14.90
CA ILE A 147 25.61 7.21 -15.53
C ILE A 147 27.04 7.76 -15.48
N ARG A 148 27.55 8.18 -16.64
CA ARG A 148 28.85 8.83 -16.82
C ARG A 148 28.69 10.36 -16.79
N THR A 149 29.80 11.09 -16.76
CA THR A 149 29.82 12.55 -16.94
C THR A 149 29.00 12.98 -18.16
N ARG A 150 28.15 14.01 -18.01
CA ARG A 150 27.20 14.50 -19.02
C ARG A 150 26.02 13.55 -19.32
N ASN A 151 25.57 12.77 -18.32
CA ASN A 151 24.38 11.93 -18.39
C ASN A 151 24.43 10.82 -19.46
N LEU A 152 25.63 10.35 -19.81
CA LEU A 152 25.79 9.28 -20.79
C LEU A 152 25.77 7.90 -20.12
N ILE A 153 25.17 6.89 -20.74
CA ILE A 153 25.10 5.52 -20.20
C ILE A 153 26.45 4.82 -20.39
N GLY A 154 26.99 4.19 -19.34
CA GLY A 154 28.14 3.27 -19.37
C GLY A 154 27.72 1.86 -18.96
N THR A 155 28.38 0.84 -19.53
CA THR A 155 28.15 -0.60 -19.25
C THR A 155 29.46 -1.26 -18.82
N CYS A 156 29.43 -2.50 -18.32
CA CYS A 156 30.65 -3.26 -18.01
C CYS A 156 31.55 -3.42 -19.25
N LYS A 157 30.96 -3.71 -20.41
CA LYS A 157 31.70 -3.77 -21.69
C LYS A 157 32.41 -2.45 -22.00
N TRP A 158 31.71 -1.32 -21.89
CA TRP A 158 32.30 0.00 -22.08
C TRP A 158 33.41 0.30 -21.07
N LEU A 159 33.25 -0.14 -19.82
CA LEU A 159 34.23 0.04 -18.77
C LEU A 159 35.49 -0.80 -19.04
N ASN A 160 35.34 -1.99 -19.61
CA ASN A 160 36.44 -2.91 -19.89
C ASN A 160 37.36 -2.46 -21.05
N GLU A 161 36.85 -1.67 -21.99
CA GLU A 161 37.59 -1.17 -23.16
C GLU A 161 38.77 -0.24 -22.84
N ASN A 162 38.90 0.27 -21.62
CA ASN A 162 39.93 1.26 -21.29
C ASN A 162 40.27 1.28 -19.80
N ASP A 163 41.53 0.99 -19.46
CA ASP A 163 41.97 0.88 -18.07
C ASP A 163 41.94 2.21 -17.30
N ARG A 164 42.03 3.37 -17.98
CA ARG A 164 41.79 4.67 -17.32
C ARG A 164 40.33 4.79 -16.87
N ARG A 165 39.37 4.18 -17.58
CA ARG A 165 37.96 4.13 -17.15
C ARG A 165 37.82 3.25 -15.92
N LYS A 166 38.44 2.06 -15.90
CA LYS A 166 38.46 1.18 -14.71
C LYS A 166 39.00 1.92 -13.49
N GLY A 167 40.16 2.56 -13.61
CA GLY A 167 40.74 3.35 -12.51
C GLY A 167 39.83 4.46 -12.01
N LYS A 168 39.08 5.11 -12.91
CA LYS A 168 38.13 6.18 -12.55
C LYS A 168 36.85 5.66 -11.91
N TYR A 169 36.22 4.62 -12.45
CA TYR A 169 34.86 4.22 -12.08
C TYR A 169 34.81 3.03 -11.13
N CYS A 170 35.78 2.10 -11.22
CA CYS A 170 35.82 0.99 -10.29
C CYS A 170 36.21 1.44 -8.89
N ASN A 171 36.99 2.52 -8.70
CA ASN A 171 37.44 2.94 -7.37
C ASN A 171 36.43 3.81 -6.59
N TYR A 172 35.31 4.19 -7.19
CA TYR A 172 34.27 4.95 -6.50
C TYR A 172 33.33 4.02 -5.74
N THR A 173 33.42 4.06 -4.41
CA THR A 173 32.55 3.30 -3.51
C THR A 173 31.23 4.02 -3.23
N GLU A 174 31.11 5.31 -3.54
CA GLU A 174 29.96 6.14 -3.10
C GLU A 174 28.87 6.31 -4.17
N MET A 175 29.15 6.02 -5.44
CA MET A 175 28.15 6.13 -6.51
C MET A 175 27.32 4.85 -6.57
N SER A 176 26.20 4.85 -5.86
CA SER A 176 25.17 3.81 -5.94
C SER A 176 24.23 4.13 -7.11
N TYR A 177 24.12 3.22 -8.06
CA TYR A 177 23.10 3.25 -9.11
C TYR A 177 22.20 2.04 -8.88
N ASP A 178 20.91 2.26 -8.65
CA ASP A 178 19.96 1.19 -8.37
C ASP A 178 20.41 0.31 -7.18
N GLY A 179 20.76 0.94 -6.05
CA GLY A 179 21.26 0.24 -4.85
C GLY A 179 22.66 -0.40 -4.96
N ARG A 180 23.25 -0.46 -6.16
CA ARG A 180 24.50 -1.18 -6.46
C ARG A 180 25.67 -0.27 -6.77
N THR A 181 26.88 -0.70 -6.41
CA THR A 181 28.11 -0.03 -6.86
C THR A 181 28.55 -0.58 -8.22
N ILE A 182 29.39 0.15 -8.96
CA ILE A 182 29.92 -0.33 -10.25
C ILE A 182 30.70 -1.66 -10.09
N ARG A 183 31.34 -1.88 -8.94
CA ARG A 183 32.01 -3.15 -8.63
C ARG A 183 31.05 -4.33 -8.41
N ASP A 184 29.78 -4.06 -8.15
CA ASP A 184 28.74 -5.09 -7.95
C ASP A 184 28.12 -5.53 -9.27
N GLY A 185 27.89 -4.57 -10.15
CA GLY A 185 27.45 -4.83 -11.50
C GLY A 185 28.55 -5.35 -12.42
N CYS A 186 29.80 -4.94 -12.19
CA CYS A 186 30.95 -5.27 -13.02
C CYS A 186 32.15 -5.86 -12.24
N PRO A 187 31.97 -6.91 -11.41
CA PRO A 187 33.05 -7.42 -10.56
C PRO A 187 34.22 -8.02 -11.35
N VAL A 188 34.01 -8.60 -12.53
CA VAL A 188 35.09 -9.10 -13.38
C VAL A 188 35.83 -7.94 -14.01
N THR A 189 35.12 -7.01 -14.67
CA THR A 189 35.74 -5.83 -15.30
C THR A 189 36.51 -4.97 -14.29
N CYS A 190 36.06 -4.90 -13.04
CA CYS A 190 36.70 -4.14 -11.98
C CYS A 190 37.73 -4.93 -11.15
N ASN A 191 38.05 -6.18 -11.51
CA ASN A 191 38.94 -7.06 -10.73
C ASN A 191 38.53 -7.14 -9.25
N PHE A 192 37.24 -7.29 -8.98
CA PHE A 192 36.61 -7.31 -7.66
C PHE A 192 35.90 -8.63 -7.36
N CYS A 193 36.47 -9.73 -7.86
CA CYS A 193 36.08 -11.10 -7.52
C CYS A 193 36.71 -11.54 -6.20
N PHE A 194 36.05 -12.43 -5.47
CA PHE A 194 36.57 -13.02 -4.24
C PHE A 194 36.68 -14.54 -4.34
N SER A 195 37.61 -15.14 -3.59
CA SER A 195 37.74 -16.60 -3.46
C SER A 195 36.55 -17.19 -2.70
N LYS A 196 36.03 -18.34 -3.15
CA LYS A 196 34.90 -19.00 -2.50
C LYS A 196 35.22 -19.33 -1.04
N ILE A 197 34.31 -18.97 -0.14
CA ILE A 197 34.30 -19.42 1.25
C ILE A 197 33.32 -20.59 1.35
N GLU A 198 33.81 -21.75 1.77
CA GLU A 198 32.97 -22.92 2.01
C GLU A 198 32.13 -22.72 3.28
N VAL A 199 30.86 -23.07 3.19
CA VAL A 199 29.94 -23.10 4.33
C VAL A 199 30.45 -24.14 5.33
N GLN A 200 30.44 -23.82 6.62
CA GLN A 200 30.70 -24.86 7.63
C GLN A 200 29.57 -25.88 7.54
N LYS A 201 29.87 -27.09 7.06
CA LYS A 201 28.97 -28.23 7.19
C LYS A 201 28.67 -28.39 8.68
N GLU A 202 27.40 -28.33 9.06
CA GLU A 202 26.97 -28.68 10.40
C GLU A 202 27.59 -30.03 10.77
N ILE A 203 28.29 -30.06 11.90
CA ILE A 203 28.59 -31.32 12.58
C ILE A 203 27.22 -31.83 13.03
N ASP A 204 26.80 -32.94 12.46
CA ASP A 204 25.59 -33.67 12.80
C ASP A 204 25.68 -34.09 14.29
N TRP A 205 25.08 -33.29 15.17
CA TRP A 205 24.88 -33.64 16.58
C TRP A 205 23.39 -33.91 16.82
N PRO A 206 23.04 -34.94 17.62
CA PRO A 206 21.69 -35.44 17.72
C PRO A 206 20.76 -34.42 18.41
N LYS A 207 19.54 -34.36 17.91
CA LYS A 207 18.39 -33.65 18.50
C LYS A 207 18.36 -33.82 20.02
N LEU A 208 18.65 -32.74 20.75
CA LEU A 208 18.30 -32.59 22.16
C LEU A 208 17.55 -31.27 22.35
N ILE A 209 16.35 -31.45 22.88
CA ILE A 209 15.39 -30.46 23.33
C ILE A 209 16.06 -29.54 24.35
N ILE A 210 15.95 -28.22 24.14
CA ILE A 210 16.10 -27.25 25.22
C ILE A 210 14.80 -27.32 26.03
N ASN A 211 14.90 -27.62 27.32
CA ASN A 211 13.89 -27.20 28.28
C ASN A 211 14.44 -25.99 29.08
N PRO A 212 13.64 -24.95 29.31
CA PRO A 212 14.08 -23.69 29.87
C PRO A 212 13.97 -23.71 31.41
N GLN A 213 15.03 -23.29 32.09
CA GLN A 213 14.94 -22.71 33.43
C GLN A 213 15.86 -21.50 33.48
N THR A 214 15.25 -20.31 33.45
CA THR A 214 15.68 -19.21 34.32
C THR A 214 15.65 -19.74 35.75
N GLU A 215 16.64 -19.50 36.61
CA GLU A 215 16.74 -18.26 37.36
C GLU A 215 17.97 -18.29 38.31
N ILE A 216 18.43 -17.08 38.66
CA ILE A 216 18.94 -16.69 39.98
C ILE A 216 20.39 -17.06 40.37
N GLU A 217 21.02 -16.05 40.96
CA GLU A 217 22.30 -16.01 41.63
C GLU A 217 22.55 -17.19 42.59
N GLY A 218 23.80 -17.67 42.56
CA GLY A 218 24.52 -18.15 43.73
C GLY A 218 23.96 -19.36 44.47
N GLN A 219 24.37 -20.56 44.05
CA GLN A 219 24.83 -21.60 45.00
C GLN A 219 25.61 -22.69 44.28
N LYS A 220 26.81 -22.98 44.81
CA LYS A 220 27.67 -24.11 44.42
C LYS A 220 26.92 -25.41 44.66
N LEU A 221 26.77 -26.23 43.63
CA LEU A 221 26.47 -27.65 43.79
C LEU A 221 27.64 -28.48 43.25
N ILE A 222 28.30 -29.14 44.20
CA ILE A 222 29.32 -30.17 44.01
C ILE A 222 28.61 -31.41 43.47
N VAL A 223 29.09 -31.98 42.36
CA VAL A 223 28.64 -33.29 41.89
C VAL A 223 29.78 -34.29 42.14
N ASN A 224 29.53 -35.28 42.98
CA ASN A 224 30.39 -36.46 43.13
C ASN A 224 30.11 -37.44 41.97
N PRO A 225 31.15 -38.03 41.35
CA PRO A 225 30.99 -39.00 40.29
C PRO A 225 30.97 -40.44 40.84
N THR A 226 29.88 -41.16 40.59
CA THR A 226 29.70 -42.62 40.65
C THR A 226 28.26 -42.83 40.17
N ASP A 227 27.94 -43.44 39.03
CA ASP A 227 28.34 -44.78 38.61
C ASP A 227 28.36 -44.92 37.08
N LEU A 228 29.41 -45.58 36.58
CA LEU A 228 29.39 -46.28 35.30
C LEU A 228 28.98 -47.73 35.60
N ASP A 229 27.98 -48.26 34.89
CA ASP A 229 27.86 -49.72 34.72
C ASP A 229 28.25 -50.10 33.28
N PRO A 230 29.28 -50.95 33.11
CA PRO A 230 29.70 -51.50 31.84
C PRO A 230 28.94 -52.80 31.53
N GLN A 231 27.85 -52.71 30.76
CA GLN A 231 27.34 -53.85 29.99
C GLN A 231 26.33 -53.39 28.94
N GLY A 232 26.81 -53.27 27.71
CA GLY A 232 25.95 -53.05 26.56
C GLY A 232 24.99 -54.22 26.34
N ASN A 233 23.68 -53.96 26.34
CA ASN A 233 22.78 -54.33 25.24
C ASN A 233 21.34 -53.79 25.38
N LYS A 234 20.92 -53.15 24.27
CA LYS A 234 19.61 -52.99 23.60
C LYS A 234 18.28 -52.86 24.39
N GLN A 235 17.77 -51.62 24.33
CA GLN A 235 16.53 -51.19 23.66
C GLN A 235 15.18 -51.70 24.22
N LYS A 236 14.61 -50.88 25.10
CA LYS A 236 13.20 -50.97 25.53
C LYS A 236 12.42 -49.79 24.96
N GLN A 237 11.38 -50.12 24.22
CA GLN A 237 10.39 -49.26 23.59
C GLN A 237 9.76 -48.33 24.64
N LEU A 238 9.90 -47.02 24.47
CA LEU A 238 9.14 -46.00 25.21
C LEU A 238 7.99 -45.53 24.33
N ASP A 239 6.77 -45.82 24.76
CA ASP A 239 5.56 -45.19 24.23
C ASP A 239 5.59 -43.70 24.59
N VAL A 240 5.79 -42.84 23.59
CA VAL A 240 5.70 -41.39 23.75
C VAL A 240 4.35 -40.94 23.18
N THR A 241 3.41 -40.67 24.07
CA THR A 241 2.23 -39.87 23.75
C THR A 241 2.70 -38.44 23.50
N ILE A 242 2.68 -37.98 22.25
CA ILE A 242 3.05 -36.61 21.87
C ILE A 242 1.84 -35.70 22.14
N ASN A 243 1.91 -34.92 23.21
CA ASN A 243 1.09 -33.72 23.34
C ASN A 243 1.71 -32.63 22.46
N ASN A 244 1.04 -32.31 21.36
CA ASN A 244 1.38 -31.16 20.51
C ASN A 244 1.07 -29.86 21.25
N SER A 245 2.11 -29.18 21.76
CA SER A 245 2.00 -27.77 22.16
C SER A 245 2.77 -26.88 21.18
N SER A 246 2.00 -26.26 20.29
CA SER A 246 2.18 -24.95 19.64
C SER A 246 3.60 -24.34 19.56
N LEU A 247 4.10 -24.21 18.31
CA LEU A 247 5.04 -23.15 17.92
C LEU A 247 4.56 -21.78 18.46
N PRO A 248 5.45 -20.86 18.86
CA PRO A 248 5.04 -19.56 19.37
C PRO A 248 4.21 -18.85 18.29
N LEU A 249 2.97 -18.50 18.66
CA LEU A 249 2.07 -17.71 17.82
C LEU A 249 2.81 -16.43 17.35
N PRO A 250 2.55 -15.95 16.12
CA PRO A 250 3.05 -14.65 15.70
C PRO A 250 2.68 -13.61 16.77
N VAL A 251 3.64 -12.76 17.13
CA VAL A 251 3.43 -11.73 18.14
C VAL A 251 2.28 -10.85 17.67
N ARG A 252 1.12 -10.94 18.36
CA ARG A 252 -0.05 -10.09 18.11
C ARG A 252 0.40 -8.65 18.24
N LYS A 253 0.55 -8.01 17.10
CA LYS A 253 1.07 -6.65 16.97
C LYS A 253 0.44 -6.01 15.77
N TRP A 254 -0.21 -4.88 15.99
CA TRP A 254 -1.02 -4.21 14.97
C TRP A 254 -0.52 -2.80 14.73
N ALA A 255 -0.87 -2.27 13.57
CA ALA A 255 -0.62 -0.88 13.26
C ALA A 255 -1.79 -0.23 12.51
N TYR A 256 -2.01 1.05 12.82
CA TYR A 256 -2.66 1.99 11.92
C TYR A 256 -1.60 2.57 10.99
N ALA A 257 -1.77 2.43 9.67
CA ALA A 257 -0.83 2.94 8.69
C ALA A 257 -1.44 4.09 7.87
N PHE A 258 -0.62 5.08 7.58
CA PHE A 258 -0.95 6.21 6.72
C PHE A 258 0.11 6.38 5.63
N LEU A 259 -0.24 7.04 4.53
CA LEU A 259 0.69 7.39 3.46
C LEU A 259 0.58 8.88 3.13
N VAL A 260 1.73 9.55 3.09
CA VAL A 260 1.86 10.92 2.58
C VAL A 260 2.96 10.94 1.54
N GLY A 261 2.62 11.34 0.31
CA GLY A 261 3.57 11.44 -0.78
C GLY A 261 3.74 12.84 -1.33
N GLY A 262 4.81 13.04 -2.11
CA GLY A 262 5.17 14.33 -2.66
C GLY A 262 5.59 15.32 -1.58
N CYS A 263 6.19 14.85 -0.48
CA CYS A 263 6.60 15.73 0.61
C CYS A 263 7.77 16.61 0.16
N ASP A 264 7.56 17.93 0.21
CA ASP A 264 8.60 18.93 -0.01
C ASP A 264 8.57 19.98 1.11
N ARG A 265 9.72 20.19 1.75
CA ARG A 265 9.89 21.09 2.90
C ARG A 265 9.73 22.57 2.54
N GLU A 266 10.05 22.95 1.31
CA GLU A 266 9.96 24.34 0.84
C GLU A 266 8.50 24.66 0.44
N GLU A 267 7.78 23.71 -0.14
CA GLU A 267 6.38 23.94 -0.59
C GLU A 267 5.34 23.72 0.53
N GLY A 268 5.57 22.76 1.43
CA GLY A 268 4.74 22.55 2.62
C GLY A 268 3.31 22.03 2.38
N HIS A 269 2.92 21.67 1.16
CA HIS A 269 1.56 21.18 0.84
C HIS A 269 1.17 19.90 1.60
N HIS A 270 2.15 19.12 2.02
CA HIS A 270 1.97 17.86 2.75
C HIS A 270 1.61 18.06 4.24
N LYS A 271 1.83 19.26 4.80
CA LYS A 271 1.68 19.52 6.24
C LYS A 271 0.28 19.26 6.77
N GLY A 272 -0.76 19.59 6.01
CA GLY A 272 -2.15 19.31 6.41
C GLY A 272 -2.42 17.82 6.66
N PHE A 273 -1.86 16.97 5.81
CA PHE A 273 -1.94 15.51 5.94
C PHE A 273 -1.14 15.02 7.14
N LEU A 274 0.08 15.53 7.37
CA LEU A 274 0.85 15.20 8.56
C LEU A 274 0.12 15.59 9.85
N ALA A 275 -0.45 16.79 9.90
CA ALA A 275 -1.26 17.24 11.03
C ALA A 275 -2.44 16.31 11.30
N ASN A 276 -3.11 15.82 10.24
CA ASN A 276 -4.20 14.87 10.42
C ASN A 276 -3.74 13.52 10.96
N ILE A 277 -2.56 13.02 10.56
CA ILE A 277 -1.96 11.81 11.14
C ILE A 277 -1.63 12.04 12.62
N ILE A 278 -1.06 13.20 12.97
CA ILE A 278 -0.76 13.59 14.35
C ILE A 278 -2.03 13.61 15.21
N VAL A 279 -3.09 14.26 14.72
CA VAL A 279 -4.40 14.30 15.38
C VAL A 279 -4.99 12.90 15.52
N SER A 280 -4.88 12.06 14.47
CA SER A 280 -5.36 10.68 14.50
C SER A 280 -4.64 9.86 15.57
N ALA A 281 -3.32 9.96 15.67
CA ALA A 281 -2.53 9.30 16.71
C ALA A 281 -2.95 9.77 18.12
N LYS A 282 -3.15 11.08 18.30
CA LYS A 282 -3.64 11.64 19.56
C LYS A 282 -5.01 11.06 19.95
N LYS A 283 -5.94 10.95 19.00
CA LYS A 283 -7.28 10.40 19.23
C LYS A 283 -7.23 8.91 19.60
N LEU A 284 -6.42 8.12 18.89
CA LEU A 284 -6.20 6.71 19.21
C LEU A 284 -5.59 6.52 20.61
N GLN A 285 -4.61 7.34 21.00
CA GLN A 285 -4.05 7.32 22.36
C GLN A 285 -5.08 7.67 23.43
N MET A 286 -5.92 8.68 23.21
CA MET A 286 -6.98 9.06 24.15
C MET A 286 -8.00 7.93 24.39
N ASP A 287 -8.19 7.09 23.38
CA ASP A 287 -9.07 5.92 23.42
C ASP A 287 -8.33 4.63 23.81
N ASN A 288 -7.10 4.75 24.32
CA ASN A 288 -6.25 3.65 24.79
C ASN A 288 -6.00 2.56 23.73
N SER A 289 -5.89 2.95 22.46
CA SER A 289 -5.39 2.07 21.41
C SER A 289 -4.03 1.48 21.80
N THR A 290 -3.86 0.18 21.54
CA THR A 290 -2.62 -0.57 21.77
C THR A 290 -1.80 -0.76 20.50
N ALA A 291 -2.42 -0.55 19.33
CA ALA A 291 -1.73 -0.64 18.05
C ALA A 291 -0.77 0.55 17.83
N ASP A 292 0.32 0.28 17.13
CA ASP A 292 1.27 1.31 16.71
C ASP A 292 0.66 2.23 15.64
N VAL A 293 1.18 3.45 15.51
CA VAL A 293 0.84 4.34 14.39
C VAL A 293 2.06 4.48 13.49
N VAL A 294 1.92 4.15 12.20
CA VAL A 294 2.98 4.17 11.20
C VAL A 294 2.63 5.17 10.09
N ALA A 295 3.55 6.08 9.78
CA ALA A 295 3.44 7.00 8.67
C ALA A 295 4.46 6.64 7.59
N LEU A 296 3.98 6.18 6.44
CA LEU A 296 4.77 5.99 5.23
C LEU A 296 4.96 7.35 4.56
N ILE A 297 6.20 7.80 4.46
CA ILE A 297 6.54 9.13 3.91
C ILE A 297 7.30 8.96 2.60
N GLN A 298 6.72 9.48 1.53
CA GLN A 298 7.39 9.59 0.23
C GLN A 298 7.74 11.05 -0.04
N MET A 299 9.05 11.33 -0.09
CA MET A 299 9.54 12.66 -0.45
C MET A 299 9.32 12.93 -1.95
N SER A 300 9.12 14.20 -2.28
CA SER A 300 8.97 14.66 -3.67
C SER A 300 10.23 14.37 -4.50
N TYR A 301 10.07 14.07 -5.81
CA TYR A 301 11.22 13.82 -6.71
C TYR A 301 12.15 15.04 -6.81
N LYS A 302 11.57 16.25 -6.76
CA LYS A 302 12.31 17.52 -6.84
C LYS A 302 12.85 17.97 -5.48
N SER A 303 12.43 17.32 -4.39
CA SER A 303 12.87 17.76 -3.07
C SER A 303 14.36 17.51 -2.90
N LYS A 304 15.06 18.55 -2.44
CA LYS A 304 16.47 18.49 -2.05
C LYS A 304 16.69 17.69 -0.75
N TYR A 305 15.61 17.31 -0.08
CA TYR A 305 15.63 16.66 1.21
C TYR A 305 15.14 15.22 1.10
N ASP A 306 15.73 14.33 1.89
CA ASP A 306 15.33 12.92 1.97
C ASP A 306 14.45 12.63 3.20
N THR A 307 14.22 13.64 4.05
CA THR A 307 13.40 13.52 5.26
C THR A 307 12.55 14.76 5.49
N LEU A 308 11.54 14.61 6.35
CA LEU A 308 10.73 15.72 6.86
C LEU A 308 11.59 16.74 7.62
N SER A 309 11.05 17.94 7.83
CA SER A 309 11.70 18.93 8.71
C SER A 309 11.75 18.44 10.17
N GLU A 310 12.63 19.06 10.95
CA GLU A 310 12.80 18.68 12.36
C GLU A 310 11.53 18.93 13.18
N ASP A 311 10.89 20.08 12.98
CA ASP A 311 9.61 20.44 13.59
C ASP A 311 8.51 19.39 13.33
N GLU A 312 8.43 18.89 12.08
CA GLU A 312 7.49 17.84 11.71
C GLU A 312 7.80 16.51 12.40
N LYS A 313 9.09 16.13 12.50
CA LYS A 313 9.50 14.92 13.22
C LYS A 313 9.20 15.02 14.70
N ILE A 314 9.53 16.13 15.34
CA ILE A 314 9.26 16.37 16.77
C ILE A 314 7.77 16.19 17.08
N LEU A 315 6.89 16.77 16.26
CA LEU A 315 5.44 16.62 16.45
C LEU A 315 4.97 15.17 16.29
N MET A 316 5.52 14.44 15.34
CA MET A 316 5.18 13.05 15.10
C MET A 316 5.71 12.13 16.21
N GLU A 317 6.95 12.32 16.63
CA GLU A 317 7.60 11.58 17.71
C GLU A 317 6.93 11.83 19.06
N ALA A 318 6.46 13.05 19.32
CA ALA A 318 5.69 13.38 20.52
C ALA A 318 4.43 12.50 20.66
N MET A 319 3.86 12.06 19.53
CA MET A 319 2.71 11.15 19.49
C MET A 319 3.09 9.68 19.29
N GLY A 320 4.37 9.32 19.40
CA GLY A 320 4.83 7.94 19.23
C GLY A 320 4.66 7.40 17.81
N ILE A 321 4.55 8.28 16.81
CA ILE A 321 4.34 7.88 15.41
C ILE A 321 5.65 7.38 14.82
N LYS A 322 5.63 6.20 14.23
CA LYS A 322 6.78 5.61 13.54
C LYS A 322 6.83 6.08 12.11
N ILE A 323 7.88 6.83 11.77
CA ILE A 323 8.09 7.32 10.41
C ILE A 323 8.86 6.27 9.61
N LYS A 324 8.29 5.77 8.51
CA LYS A 324 8.98 4.91 7.53
C LYS A 324 9.06 5.66 6.20
N TYR A 325 10.27 6.06 5.82
CA TYR A 325 10.49 6.66 4.50
C TYR A 325 10.44 5.57 3.42
N ILE A 326 9.65 5.80 2.37
CA ILE A 326 9.63 4.97 1.16
C ILE A 326 10.34 5.70 0.01
N PRO A 327 10.80 4.99 -1.04
CA PRO A 327 11.57 5.60 -2.11
C PRO A 327 10.87 6.81 -2.73
N LYS A 328 11.66 7.85 -3.05
CA LYS A 328 11.19 9.02 -3.80
C LYS A 328 10.57 8.59 -5.13
N PHE A 329 9.68 9.43 -5.65
CA PHE A 329 9.32 9.34 -7.06
C PHE A 329 10.57 9.46 -7.92
N SER A 330 10.75 8.55 -8.86
CA SER A 330 11.95 8.50 -9.70
C SER A 330 11.99 9.60 -10.78
N SER A 331 10.87 10.29 -11.01
CA SER A 331 10.80 11.40 -11.95
C SER A 331 9.59 12.30 -11.68
N ALA A 332 9.57 13.47 -12.34
CA ALA A 332 8.43 14.38 -12.35
C ALA A 332 7.14 13.74 -12.88
N ILE A 333 7.26 12.82 -13.84
CA ILE A 333 6.10 12.12 -14.40
C ILE A 333 5.53 11.18 -13.34
N HIS A 334 6.35 10.49 -12.54
CA HIS A 334 5.83 9.59 -11.51
C HIS A 334 5.28 10.32 -10.29
N GLU A 335 5.60 11.60 -10.08
CA GLU A 335 5.02 12.41 -9.02
C GLU A 335 3.56 12.81 -9.37
N MET A 336 2.66 11.84 -9.27
CA MET A 336 1.26 11.97 -9.64
C MET A 336 0.36 11.08 -8.77
N PHE A 337 -0.93 11.42 -8.72
CA PHE A 337 -1.89 10.74 -7.86
C PHE A 337 -1.96 9.22 -8.10
N TYR A 338 -1.97 8.77 -9.37
CA TYR A 338 -2.00 7.33 -9.68
C TYR A 338 -0.84 6.56 -9.03
N GLU A 339 0.40 7.01 -9.21
CA GLU A 339 1.55 6.34 -8.62
C GLU A 339 1.49 6.35 -7.10
N LEU A 340 1.10 7.47 -6.48
CA LEU A 340 0.95 7.56 -5.03
C LEU A 340 -0.05 6.51 -4.51
N THR A 341 -1.19 6.34 -5.18
CA THR A 341 -2.21 5.38 -4.75
C THR A 341 -1.69 3.93 -4.78
N MET A 342 -0.78 3.60 -5.69
CA MET A 342 -0.11 2.30 -5.71
C MET A 342 0.87 2.12 -4.54
N GLN A 343 1.42 3.19 -4.00
CA GLN A 343 2.34 3.11 -2.85
C GLN A 343 1.64 2.69 -1.55
N LYS A 344 0.30 2.73 -1.49
CA LYS A 344 -0.48 2.24 -0.32
C LYS A 344 -0.14 0.79 0.02
N PHE A 345 0.24 -0.02 -0.97
CA PHE A 345 0.56 -1.43 -0.79
C PHE A 345 1.94 -1.69 -0.18
N HIS A 346 2.75 -0.65 0.08
CA HIS A 346 3.94 -0.79 0.93
C HIS A 346 3.60 -1.24 2.36
N ILE A 347 2.34 -1.16 2.79
CA ILE A 347 1.92 -1.75 4.07
C ILE A 347 2.11 -3.27 4.12
N LEU A 348 2.15 -3.96 2.97
CA LEU A 348 2.42 -5.40 2.92
C LEU A 348 3.87 -5.70 3.36
N ASP A 349 4.78 -4.74 3.25
CA ASP A 349 6.17 -4.87 3.69
C ASP A 349 6.38 -4.51 5.17
N LEU A 350 5.32 -4.16 5.91
CA LEU A 350 5.36 -3.92 7.36
C LEU A 350 5.27 -5.25 8.13
N THR A 351 6.19 -6.16 7.85
CA THR A 351 6.19 -7.56 8.31
C THR A 351 6.41 -7.73 9.82
N GLU A 352 6.76 -6.65 10.52
CA GLU A 352 6.77 -6.62 11.98
C GLU A 352 5.37 -6.59 12.61
N TYR A 353 4.31 -6.41 11.80
CA TYR A 353 2.91 -6.44 12.24
C TYR A 353 2.17 -7.64 11.67
N SER A 354 1.29 -8.18 12.50
CA SER A 354 0.36 -9.25 12.16
C SER A 354 -0.88 -8.75 11.39
N ARG A 355 -1.29 -7.50 11.62
CA ARG A 355 -2.37 -6.81 10.89
C ARG A 355 -2.04 -5.32 10.78
N VAL A 356 -2.35 -4.74 9.63
CA VAL A 356 -2.21 -3.30 9.40
C VAL A 356 -3.52 -2.75 8.85
N LEU A 357 -4.13 -1.81 9.58
CA LEU A 357 -5.28 -1.03 9.13
C LEU A 357 -4.78 0.25 8.48
N PHE A 358 -4.85 0.32 7.16
CA PHE A 358 -4.51 1.50 6.40
C PHE A 358 -5.66 2.51 6.41
N MET A 359 -5.31 3.79 6.57
CA MET A 359 -6.19 4.93 6.45
C MET A 359 -5.53 6.00 5.58
N ASP A 360 -6.27 6.58 4.62
CA ASP A 360 -5.77 7.74 3.89
C ASP A 360 -5.38 8.85 4.87
N ALA A 361 -4.38 9.67 4.51
CA ALA A 361 -3.91 10.73 5.41
C ALA A 361 -4.93 11.87 5.61
N ASP A 362 -6.08 11.85 4.93
CA ASP A 362 -7.24 12.70 5.19
C ASP A 362 -8.43 11.97 5.84
N VAL A 363 -8.21 10.75 6.32
CA VAL A 363 -9.12 10.02 7.22
C VAL A 363 -8.67 10.20 8.66
N MET A 364 -9.61 10.48 9.56
CA MET A 364 -9.35 10.62 11.00
C MET A 364 -10.26 9.67 11.80
N PRO A 365 -9.71 8.82 12.68
CA PRO A 365 -10.50 8.01 13.59
C PRO A 365 -11.22 8.91 14.60
N LEU A 366 -12.50 8.63 14.83
CA LEU A 366 -13.30 9.25 15.87
C LEU A 366 -13.18 8.50 17.19
N VAL A 367 -12.95 7.18 17.09
CA VAL A 367 -12.69 6.28 18.21
C VAL A 367 -11.54 5.29 17.91
N SER A 368 -11.03 4.61 18.93
CA SER A 368 -10.19 3.42 18.73
C SER A 368 -10.94 2.35 17.93
N MET A 369 -10.28 1.80 16.92
CA MET A 369 -10.81 0.72 16.07
C MET A 369 -10.04 -0.59 16.29
N ASP A 370 -9.38 -0.75 17.45
CA ASP A 370 -8.62 -1.97 17.78
C ASP A 370 -9.51 -3.22 17.78
N TYR A 371 -10.81 -3.03 17.99
CA TYR A 371 -11.80 -4.10 17.86
C TYR A 371 -11.79 -4.76 16.47
N ILE A 372 -11.41 -4.05 15.41
CA ILE A 372 -11.28 -4.63 14.06
C ILE A 372 -10.15 -5.67 14.03
N PHE A 373 -9.02 -5.38 14.69
CA PHE A 373 -7.92 -6.33 14.82
C PHE A 373 -8.33 -7.52 15.69
N GLU A 374 -8.99 -7.27 16.82
CA GLU A 374 -9.49 -8.32 17.71
C GLU A 374 -10.49 -9.26 17.01
N LEU A 375 -11.39 -8.73 16.17
CA LEU A 375 -12.32 -9.55 15.39
C LEU A 375 -11.60 -10.38 14.31
N SER A 376 -10.43 -9.96 13.83
CA SER A 376 -9.62 -10.66 12.82
C SER A 376 -8.57 -11.61 13.40
N GLU A 377 -8.09 -11.32 14.60
CA GLU A 377 -7.03 -12.03 15.29
C GLU A 377 -7.30 -12.04 16.81
N PRO A 378 -8.35 -12.75 17.26
CA PRO A 378 -8.73 -12.79 18.67
C PRO A 378 -7.62 -13.43 19.51
N ALA A 379 -7.51 -13.04 20.78
CA ALA A 379 -6.47 -13.51 21.70
C ALA A 379 -6.46 -15.03 21.90
N SER A 380 -7.61 -15.69 21.72
CA SER A 380 -7.78 -17.13 21.92
C SER A 380 -8.64 -17.70 20.79
N PRO A 381 -8.07 -17.88 19.58
CA PRO A 381 -8.82 -18.27 18.39
C PRO A 381 -9.49 -19.65 18.51
N GLU A 382 -8.94 -20.53 19.35
CA GLU A 382 -9.51 -21.84 19.68
C GLU A 382 -10.84 -21.75 20.45
N ILE A 383 -11.04 -20.66 21.20
CA ILE A 383 -12.23 -20.42 22.02
C ILE A 383 -13.22 -19.51 21.27
N THR A 384 -12.69 -18.44 20.70
CA THR A 384 -13.45 -17.44 19.95
C THR A 384 -12.86 -17.35 18.55
N PRO A 385 -13.47 -18.03 17.55
CA PRO A 385 -13.00 -17.95 16.18
C PRO A 385 -13.03 -16.50 15.64
N PRO A 386 -12.13 -16.14 14.71
CA PRO A 386 -12.17 -14.83 14.06
C PRO A 386 -13.54 -14.58 13.40
N SER A 387 -14.12 -13.41 13.66
CA SER A 387 -15.34 -12.93 12.98
C SER A 387 -15.03 -12.12 11.72
N LEU A 388 -13.77 -11.70 11.55
CA LEU A 388 -13.23 -11.14 10.33
C LEU A 388 -12.06 -12.00 9.83
N MET A 389 -11.86 -11.99 8.53
CA MET A 389 -10.69 -12.60 7.89
C MET A 389 -9.45 -11.73 8.09
N GLU A 390 -8.28 -12.26 7.73
CA GLU A 390 -7.00 -11.56 7.90
C GLU A 390 -6.86 -10.33 6.99
N ASN A 391 -7.62 -10.28 5.89
CA ASN A 391 -7.80 -9.09 5.07
C ASN A 391 -9.25 -8.61 5.18
N MET A 392 -9.44 -7.30 5.25
CA MET A 392 -10.75 -6.67 5.29
C MET A 392 -10.77 -5.40 4.45
N VAL A 393 -11.85 -5.24 3.69
CA VAL A 393 -12.11 -4.02 2.90
C VAL A 393 -13.53 -3.54 3.14
N VAL A 394 -13.75 -2.25 2.97
CA VAL A 394 -15.07 -1.63 3.11
C VAL A 394 -15.57 -1.22 1.73
N SER A 395 -16.76 -1.66 1.34
CA SER A 395 -17.42 -1.15 0.13
C SER A 395 -17.89 0.28 0.36
N TRP A 396 -17.87 1.10 -0.68
CA TRP A 396 -18.37 2.47 -0.58
C TRP A 396 -19.57 2.69 -1.51
N LYS A 397 -19.69 3.87 -2.11
CA LYS A 397 -20.87 4.26 -2.88
C LYS A 397 -21.03 3.40 -4.12
N ASN A 398 -20.02 3.35 -4.99
CA ASN A 398 -20.06 2.65 -6.27
C ASN A 398 -18.89 1.67 -6.43
N GLU A 399 -18.06 1.50 -5.42
CA GLU A 399 -16.85 0.70 -5.44
C GLU A 399 -16.96 -0.46 -4.42
N PRO A 400 -16.65 -1.70 -4.83
CA PRO A 400 -16.73 -2.87 -3.96
C PRO A 400 -15.64 -2.89 -2.88
N ALA A 401 -14.56 -2.12 -3.07
CA ALA A 401 -13.53 -1.89 -2.07
C ALA A 401 -13.08 -0.42 -2.13
N SER A 402 -13.07 0.25 -0.98
CA SER A 402 -12.47 1.57 -0.82
C SER A 402 -11.00 1.43 -0.42
N ALA A 403 -10.11 2.09 -1.16
CA ALA A 403 -8.68 2.11 -0.84
C ALA A 403 -8.32 3.21 0.17
N GLY A 404 -9.29 3.93 0.73
CA GLY A 404 -9.05 4.92 1.78
C GLY A 404 -9.12 4.35 3.20
N PHE A 405 -9.66 3.14 3.36
CA PHE A 405 -9.80 2.46 4.65
C PHE A 405 -9.88 0.94 4.43
N PHE A 406 -8.83 0.20 4.81
CA PHE A 406 -8.78 -1.25 4.65
C PHE A 406 -7.72 -1.87 5.56
N MET A 407 -7.84 -3.16 5.87
CA MET A 407 -6.87 -3.92 6.66
C MET A 407 -6.28 -5.06 5.85
N LEU A 408 -4.96 -5.20 5.86
CA LEU A 408 -4.26 -6.35 5.27
C LEU A 408 -3.39 -7.05 6.30
N LYS A 409 -3.10 -8.32 6.03
CA LYS A 409 -2.00 -9.06 6.66
C LYS A 409 -0.71 -8.80 5.88
N PRO A 410 0.33 -8.20 6.51
CA PRO A 410 1.61 -8.00 5.85
C PRO A 410 2.35 -9.30 5.54
N SER A 411 3.05 -9.33 4.41
CA SER A 411 4.05 -10.32 4.03
C SER A 411 4.95 -9.70 2.95
N HIS A 412 6.27 -9.86 3.10
CA HIS A 412 7.21 -9.36 2.09
C HIS A 412 7.02 -10.07 0.74
N GLU A 413 6.74 -11.37 0.76
CA GLU A 413 6.43 -12.14 -0.45
C GLU A 413 5.17 -11.59 -1.13
N ASP A 414 4.15 -11.25 -0.33
CA ASP A 414 2.92 -10.64 -0.81
C ASP A 414 3.16 -9.26 -1.41
N PHE A 415 4.05 -8.47 -0.81
CA PHE A 415 4.45 -7.17 -1.36
C PHE A 415 5.10 -7.33 -2.74
N ILE A 416 6.05 -8.26 -2.90
CA ILE A 416 6.68 -8.55 -4.20
C ILE A 416 5.65 -9.02 -5.21
N ARG A 417 4.75 -9.93 -4.80
CA ARG A 417 3.67 -10.44 -5.66
C ARG A 417 2.71 -9.34 -6.11
N ALA A 418 2.36 -8.42 -5.21
CA ALA A 418 1.55 -7.26 -5.53
C ALA A 418 2.21 -6.38 -6.61
N GLN A 419 3.52 -6.09 -6.47
CA GLN A 419 4.27 -5.35 -7.48
C GLN A 419 4.32 -6.07 -8.83
N GLU A 420 4.44 -7.39 -8.83
CA GLU A 420 4.41 -8.20 -10.06
C GLU A 420 3.07 -8.08 -10.80
N ILE A 421 1.94 -8.19 -10.09
CA ILE A 421 0.60 -8.07 -10.69
C ILE A 421 0.40 -6.67 -11.28
N ILE A 422 0.79 -5.62 -10.54
CA ILE A 422 0.72 -4.24 -11.01
C ILE A 422 1.56 -4.10 -12.29
N ARG A 423 2.83 -4.53 -12.26
CA ARG A 423 3.73 -4.47 -13.42
C ARG A 423 3.19 -5.22 -14.63
N ASN A 424 2.64 -6.43 -14.44
CA ASN A 424 2.06 -7.23 -15.52
C ASN A 424 0.84 -6.52 -16.13
N THR A 425 -0.05 -5.98 -15.29
CA THR A 425 -1.23 -5.23 -15.73
C THR A 425 -0.84 -3.96 -16.49
N GLU A 426 0.19 -3.26 -16.02
CA GLU A 426 0.74 -2.09 -16.70
C GLU A 426 1.45 -2.43 -18.01
N SER A 427 2.13 -3.57 -18.08
CA SER A 427 2.79 -4.03 -19.32
C SER A 427 1.76 -4.31 -20.41
N LEU A 428 0.67 -4.97 -20.06
CA LEU A 428 -0.44 -5.22 -20.98
C LEU A 428 -1.11 -3.92 -21.45
N ALA A 429 -1.19 -2.89 -20.60
CA ALA A 429 -1.81 -1.61 -20.93
C ALA A 429 -1.18 -0.90 -22.14
N LEU A 430 0.10 -1.15 -22.44
CA LEU A 430 0.80 -0.57 -23.60
C LEU A 430 0.19 -1.01 -24.95
N GLU A 431 -0.40 -2.20 -24.99
CA GLU A 431 -0.97 -2.79 -26.20
C GLU A 431 -2.49 -2.57 -26.30
N GLN A 432 -3.10 -2.09 -25.21
CA GLN A 432 -4.55 -1.88 -25.13
C GLN A 432 -4.96 -0.55 -25.77
N PRO A 433 -6.15 -0.47 -26.41
CA PRO A 433 -6.71 0.80 -26.83
C PRO A 433 -6.99 1.69 -25.62
N TRP A 434 -7.15 3.00 -25.86
CA TRP A 434 -7.64 3.92 -24.82
C TRP A 434 -8.93 3.36 -24.18
N PRO A 435 -9.05 3.32 -22.84
CA PRO A 435 -8.27 4.05 -21.85
C PRO A 435 -7.07 3.28 -21.24
N HIS A 436 -6.50 2.35 -22.01
CA HIS A 436 -5.35 1.52 -21.65
C HIS A 436 -5.58 0.62 -20.44
N PHE A 437 -6.83 0.20 -20.23
CA PHE A 437 -7.22 -0.71 -19.17
C PHE A 437 -8.28 -1.67 -19.71
N ASP A 438 -8.05 -2.96 -19.51
CA ASP A 438 -8.99 -4.00 -19.92
C ASP A 438 -10.09 -4.10 -18.86
N GLU A 439 -11.28 -3.57 -19.15
CA GLU A 439 -12.40 -3.59 -18.20
C GLU A 439 -13.02 -4.99 -18.01
N GLU A 440 -12.71 -5.96 -18.88
CA GLU A 440 -13.16 -7.35 -18.73
C GLU A 440 -12.19 -8.11 -17.80
N LEU A 441 -10.89 -7.98 -18.04
CA LEU A 441 -9.85 -8.73 -17.32
C LEU A 441 -9.34 -8.01 -16.06
N GLY A 442 -9.35 -6.69 -16.04
CA GLY A 442 -8.82 -5.86 -14.96
C GLY A 442 -7.37 -6.18 -14.63
N PHE A 443 -7.12 -6.61 -13.39
CA PHE A 443 -5.80 -7.00 -12.88
C PHE A 443 -5.46 -8.49 -13.11
N GLY A 444 -6.10 -9.15 -14.09
CA GLY A 444 -5.85 -10.56 -14.42
C GLY A 444 -6.96 -11.52 -14.00
N HIS A 445 -8.13 -11.01 -13.61
CA HIS A 445 -9.28 -11.83 -13.25
C HIS A 445 -10.56 -11.29 -13.90
N LYS A 446 -11.20 -12.13 -14.72
CA LYS A 446 -12.49 -11.81 -15.33
C LYS A 446 -13.61 -11.97 -14.31
N ILE A 447 -14.42 -10.93 -14.13
CA ILE A 447 -15.63 -10.98 -13.32
C ILE A 447 -16.77 -11.44 -14.22
N ASP A 448 -17.64 -12.33 -13.75
CA ASP A 448 -18.81 -12.79 -14.50
C ASP A 448 -20.04 -12.95 -13.60
N ASP A 449 -21.14 -13.42 -14.18
CA ASP A 449 -22.41 -13.56 -13.46
C ASP A 449 -22.37 -14.55 -12.29
N SER A 450 -21.38 -15.45 -12.25
CA SER A 450 -21.20 -16.38 -11.14
C SER A 450 -20.51 -15.75 -9.93
N ASP A 451 -19.76 -14.66 -10.14
CA ASP A 451 -19.06 -13.94 -9.08
C ASP A 451 -19.06 -12.41 -9.30
N PRO A 452 -20.24 -11.76 -9.37
CA PRO A 452 -20.30 -10.32 -9.55
C PRO A 452 -19.71 -9.58 -8.35
N TRP A 453 -19.13 -8.41 -8.60
CA TRP A 453 -18.82 -7.50 -7.49
C TRP A 453 -20.11 -6.85 -6.98
N GLU A 454 -20.14 -6.46 -5.71
CA GLU A 454 -21.26 -5.76 -5.08
C GLU A 454 -20.81 -4.49 -4.34
N ALA A 455 -21.60 -3.41 -4.41
CA ALA A 455 -21.38 -2.17 -3.66
C ALA A 455 -22.70 -1.63 -3.08
N ASN A 456 -22.65 -0.78 -2.05
CA ASN A 456 -23.85 -0.22 -1.41
C ASN A 456 -24.01 1.27 -1.73
N LEU A 457 -24.82 1.55 -2.74
CA LEU A 457 -25.20 2.91 -3.10
C LEU A 457 -26.46 3.33 -2.35
N ARG A 458 -26.26 4.03 -1.22
CA ARG A 458 -27.35 4.66 -0.43
C ARG A 458 -28.44 3.66 -0.02
N GLY A 459 -28.04 2.47 0.43
CA GLY A 459 -28.95 1.40 0.85
C GLY A 459 -29.41 0.49 -0.28
N ARG A 460 -28.97 0.72 -1.53
CA ARG A 460 -29.21 -0.18 -2.66
C ARG A 460 -27.93 -0.91 -3.02
N PHE A 461 -28.02 -2.23 -3.12
CA PHE A 461 -26.90 -3.04 -3.57
C PHE A 461 -26.83 -3.02 -5.09
N GLU A 462 -25.75 -2.45 -5.62
CA GLU A 462 -25.40 -2.53 -7.03
C GLU A 462 -24.46 -3.70 -7.24
N LYS A 463 -24.57 -4.32 -8.42
CA LYS A 463 -23.67 -5.39 -8.83
C LYS A 463 -23.18 -5.18 -10.24
N GLY A 464 -21.99 -5.70 -10.55
CA GLY A 464 -21.46 -5.68 -11.90
C GLY A 464 -20.51 -6.82 -12.19
N THR A 465 -20.25 -7.02 -13.47
CA THR A 465 -19.40 -8.10 -14.00
C THR A 465 -18.18 -7.57 -14.75
N LYS A 466 -17.91 -6.27 -14.65
CA LYS A 466 -16.77 -5.62 -15.29
C LYS A 466 -16.08 -4.67 -14.34
N TRP A 467 -14.80 -4.42 -14.57
CA TRP A 467 -13.93 -3.47 -13.88
C TRP A 467 -14.24 -2.01 -14.27
N THR A 468 -15.49 -1.59 -14.12
CA THR A 468 -16.02 -0.30 -14.60
C THR A 468 -16.38 0.69 -13.48
N TRP A 469 -16.12 0.34 -12.22
CA TRP A 469 -16.40 1.21 -11.08
C TRP A 469 -15.30 2.27 -10.87
N HIS A 470 -15.57 3.21 -9.96
CA HIS A 470 -14.64 4.31 -9.69
C HIS A 470 -13.27 3.79 -9.25
N CYS A 471 -12.21 4.26 -9.91
CA CYS A 471 -10.82 3.85 -9.67
C CYS A 471 -10.56 2.34 -9.82
N ALA A 472 -11.36 1.63 -10.63
CA ALA A 472 -11.14 0.22 -10.93
C ALA A 472 -9.81 -0.07 -11.65
N PHE A 473 -9.20 0.93 -12.31
CA PHE A 473 -7.87 0.83 -12.94
C PHE A 473 -6.71 1.18 -12.00
N SER A 474 -7.00 1.54 -10.75
CA SER A 474 -6.06 2.08 -9.77
C SER A 474 -6.21 1.33 -8.43
N ASP A 475 -5.95 1.98 -7.29
CA ASP A 475 -5.83 1.35 -5.98
C ASP A 475 -7.08 0.59 -5.55
N GLN A 476 -8.27 1.12 -5.80
CA GLN A 476 -9.53 0.46 -5.42
C GLN A 476 -9.74 -0.86 -6.18
N GLY A 477 -9.47 -0.86 -7.49
CA GLY A 477 -9.53 -2.08 -8.29
C GLY A 477 -8.44 -3.07 -7.92
N PHE A 478 -7.20 -2.60 -7.75
CA PHE A 478 -6.10 -3.49 -7.37
C PHE A 478 -6.33 -4.07 -5.97
N LEU A 479 -6.78 -3.29 -5.00
CA LEU A 479 -7.12 -3.75 -3.65
C LEU A 479 -8.17 -4.85 -3.72
N TYR A 480 -9.26 -4.65 -4.47
CA TYR A 480 -10.31 -5.65 -4.64
C TYR A 480 -9.78 -6.94 -5.29
N HIS A 481 -8.98 -6.82 -6.35
CA HIS A 481 -8.31 -7.96 -6.97
C HIS A 481 -7.42 -8.71 -5.97
N TRP A 482 -6.56 -7.97 -5.28
CA TRP A 482 -5.59 -8.47 -4.33
C TRP A 482 -6.28 -9.30 -3.25
N VAL A 483 -7.26 -8.74 -2.56
CA VAL A 483 -7.87 -9.43 -1.41
C VAL A 483 -8.81 -10.57 -1.82
N LYS A 484 -9.55 -10.43 -2.92
CA LYS A 484 -10.59 -11.39 -3.31
C LYS A 484 -10.07 -12.50 -4.22
N TYR A 485 -9.21 -12.18 -5.19
CA TYR A 485 -8.81 -13.12 -6.24
C TYR A 485 -7.39 -13.65 -6.06
N GLU A 486 -6.46 -12.82 -5.61
CA GLU A 486 -5.09 -13.25 -5.33
C GLU A 486 -5.01 -13.92 -3.95
N LYS A 487 -5.42 -13.23 -2.88
CA LYS A 487 -5.38 -13.77 -1.52
C LYS A 487 -6.50 -14.76 -1.23
N LYS A 488 -7.67 -14.59 -1.85
CA LYS A 488 -8.86 -15.41 -1.64
C LYS A 488 -9.16 -15.64 -0.14
N ASN A 489 -9.01 -14.59 0.66
CA ASN A 489 -9.22 -14.62 2.10
C ASN A 489 -9.54 -13.20 2.56
N VAL A 490 -10.81 -12.79 2.44
CA VAL A 490 -11.24 -11.42 2.71
C VAL A 490 -12.64 -11.30 3.31
N SER A 491 -12.78 -10.38 4.26
CA SER A 491 -14.08 -9.84 4.68
C SER A 491 -14.38 -8.53 3.96
N ILE A 492 -15.45 -8.50 3.17
CA ILE A 492 -15.94 -7.30 2.50
C ILE A 492 -17.13 -6.75 3.29
N ILE A 493 -16.96 -5.59 3.91
CA ILE A 493 -18.00 -4.93 4.69
C ILE A 493 -18.83 -4.08 3.74
N ASN A 494 -20.07 -4.51 3.49
CA ASN A 494 -20.99 -3.94 2.53
C ASN A 494 -22.26 -3.39 3.21
N GLY A 495 -22.10 -2.25 3.89
CA GLY A 495 -23.13 -1.68 4.75
C GLY A 495 -23.41 -2.59 5.95
N ASN A 496 -24.63 -3.11 6.05
CA ASN A 496 -25.04 -4.00 7.14
C ASN A 496 -24.72 -5.49 6.89
N ARG A 497 -23.95 -5.81 5.84
CA ARG A 497 -23.52 -7.18 5.51
C ARG A 497 -22.00 -7.28 5.58
N ILE A 498 -21.50 -8.38 6.11
CA ILE A 498 -20.08 -8.75 6.01
C ILE A 498 -20.01 -10.01 5.16
N GLN A 499 -19.38 -9.91 4.00
CA GLN A 499 -19.23 -11.02 3.06
C GLN A 499 -17.82 -11.59 3.19
N HIS A 500 -17.72 -12.84 3.60
CA HIS A 500 -16.47 -13.58 3.71
C HIS A 500 -16.24 -14.36 2.43
N PHE A 501 -15.08 -14.17 1.81
CA PHE A 501 -14.66 -14.90 0.62
C PHE A 501 -13.40 -15.70 0.95
N SER A 502 -13.50 -17.03 0.87
CA SER A 502 -12.37 -17.95 1.08
C SER A 502 -12.44 -19.19 0.20
N THR A 503 -11.30 -19.87 -0.02
CA THR A 503 -11.31 -21.21 -0.63
C THR A 503 -11.62 -22.27 0.42
N SER A 504 -12.37 -23.32 0.06
CA SER A 504 -12.68 -24.45 0.97
C SER A 504 -11.43 -25.20 1.43
N ASP A 505 -10.38 -25.16 0.63
CA ASP A 505 -9.07 -25.70 0.95
C ASP A 505 -8.12 -24.53 1.17
N TYR A 506 -7.56 -24.40 2.38
CA TYR A 506 -6.51 -23.43 2.73
C TYR A 506 -5.25 -23.53 1.84
N THR A 507 -5.19 -24.53 0.95
CA THR A 507 -4.12 -24.78 -0.02
C THR A 507 -4.28 -24.01 -1.35
N GLY A 508 -5.29 -23.13 -1.48
CA GLY A 508 -5.39 -22.11 -2.54
C GLY A 508 -5.94 -22.58 -3.90
N GLY A 509 -6.21 -23.89 -4.06
CA GLY A 509 -6.76 -24.49 -5.29
C GLY A 509 -8.28 -24.57 -5.38
N GLY A 510 -9.00 -24.30 -4.28
CA GLY A 510 -10.46 -24.43 -4.23
C GLY A 510 -11.22 -23.28 -4.91
N ASN A 511 -12.50 -23.53 -5.23
CA ASN A 511 -13.42 -22.48 -5.68
C ASN A 511 -13.65 -21.46 -4.55
N LEU A 512 -13.79 -20.19 -4.92
CA LEU A 512 -14.11 -19.13 -3.97
C LEU A 512 -15.52 -19.34 -3.42
N GLN A 513 -15.64 -19.48 -2.10
CA GLN A 513 -16.91 -19.62 -1.40
C GLN A 513 -17.23 -18.33 -0.66
N MET A 514 -18.52 -17.99 -0.63
CA MET A 514 -19.02 -16.81 0.05
C MET A 514 -19.93 -17.19 1.23
N THR A 515 -19.64 -16.64 2.41
CA THR A 515 -20.58 -16.65 3.54
C THR A 515 -20.89 -15.22 3.95
N THR A 516 -22.07 -14.99 4.55
CA THR A 516 -22.50 -13.64 4.95
C THR A 516 -22.87 -13.59 6.42
N LEU A 517 -22.30 -12.63 7.15
CA LEU A 517 -22.69 -12.26 8.50
C LEU A 517 -23.49 -10.95 8.49
N SER A 518 -24.34 -10.77 9.50
CA SER A 518 -25.07 -9.53 9.73
C SER A 518 -24.22 -8.54 10.52
N ASN A 519 -24.14 -7.31 10.02
CA ASN A 519 -23.69 -6.15 10.78
C ASN A 519 -24.86 -5.22 11.12
N LYS A 520 -26.10 -5.69 11.07
CA LYS A 520 -27.27 -4.84 11.29
C LYS A 520 -27.56 -4.67 12.79
N GLY A 521 -27.84 -3.44 13.20
CA GLY A 521 -28.30 -3.15 14.56
C GLY A 521 -27.19 -3.26 15.60
N LYS A 522 -27.54 -3.13 16.88
CA LYS A 522 -26.58 -3.15 18.00
C LYS A 522 -25.88 -4.49 18.23
N GLU A 523 -26.47 -5.57 17.72
CA GLU A 523 -25.92 -6.93 17.79
C GLU A 523 -25.11 -7.29 16.54
N GLY A 524 -24.95 -6.35 15.60
CA GLY A 524 -24.10 -6.55 14.43
C GLY A 524 -22.64 -6.77 14.82
N VAL A 525 -21.92 -7.59 14.05
CA VAL A 525 -20.52 -7.98 14.35
C VAL A 525 -19.62 -6.77 14.67
N LEU A 526 -19.67 -5.72 13.87
CA LEU A 526 -18.88 -4.50 14.09
C LEU A 526 -19.63 -3.50 14.98
N ASN A 527 -20.93 -3.33 14.74
CA ASN A 527 -21.75 -2.38 15.49
C ASN A 527 -21.80 -2.62 17.00
N SER A 528 -21.65 -3.88 17.45
CA SER A 528 -21.59 -4.24 18.87
C SER A 528 -20.29 -3.81 19.55
N HIS A 529 -19.25 -3.52 18.78
CA HIS A 529 -17.93 -3.13 19.27
C HIS A 529 -17.60 -1.64 19.02
N SER A 530 -18.31 -1.00 18.08
CA SER A 530 -18.13 0.41 17.75
C SER A 530 -18.53 1.32 18.92
N GLY A 531 -17.60 2.17 19.36
CA GLY A 531 -17.85 3.19 20.37
C GLY A 531 -18.78 4.32 19.88
N MET A 532 -18.93 4.48 18.57
CA MET A 532 -19.78 5.51 17.96
C MET A 532 -21.19 5.02 17.62
N TYR A 533 -21.38 3.71 17.42
CA TYR A 533 -22.66 3.19 16.98
C TYR A 533 -23.77 3.42 18.02
N GLY A 534 -24.88 4.02 17.57
CA GLY A 534 -26.03 4.31 18.44
C GLY A 534 -25.84 5.49 19.40
N THR A 535 -24.72 6.21 19.35
CA THR A 535 -24.56 7.49 20.04
C THR A 535 -25.52 8.53 19.44
N LYS A 536 -26.20 9.30 20.30
CA LYS A 536 -27.18 10.30 19.86
C LYS A 536 -26.46 11.57 19.42
N HIS A 537 -26.47 11.89 18.13
CA HIS A 537 -26.19 13.25 17.67
C HIS A 537 -27.49 14.08 17.69
N GLY A 538 -27.83 14.63 18.86
CA GLY A 538 -29.02 15.47 19.07
C GLY A 538 -30.33 14.71 19.37
N ASN A 539 -31.46 15.39 19.18
CA ASN A 539 -32.80 14.90 19.59
C ASN A 539 -33.40 13.81 18.67
N ASN A 540 -32.78 13.48 17.54
CA ASN A 540 -33.24 12.44 16.64
C ASN A 540 -32.22 11.30 16.61
N GLN A 541 -32.67 10.07 16.91
CA GLN A 541 -31.95 8.85 16.53
C GLN A 541 -31.99 8.74 14.99
N VAL A 542 -31.13 9.48 14.31
CA VAL A 542 -30.83 9.16 12.92
C VAL A 542 -30.02 7.86 12.99
N GLN A 543 -30.51 6.79 12.36
CA GLN A 543 -29.68 5.61 12.09
C GLN A 543 -28.47 6.09 11.29
N GLY A 544 -27.35 6.30 11.98
CA GLY A 544 -26.07 6.57 11.34
C GLY A 544 -25.66 5.39 10.45
N PRO A 545 -24.61 5.54 9.63
CA PRO A 545 -24.06 4.41 8.89
C PRO A 545 -23.67 3.27 9.85
N ASP A 546 -23.56 2.05 9.34
CA ASP A 546 -23.03 0.95 10.15
C ASP A 546 -21.50 1.08 10.30
N ALA A 547 -20.96 0.51 11.38
CA ALA A 547 -19.53 0.41 11.62
C ALA A 547 -18.84 -0.37 10.47
N PRO A 548 -17.60 0.00 10.10
CA PRO A 548 -16.74 0.98 10.76
C PRO A 548 -16.96 2.41 10.26
N LYS A 549 -17.90 2.68 9.35
CA LYS A 549 -18.05 4.00 8.71
C LYS A 549 -18.45 5.13 9.67
N VAL A 550 -18.98 4.80 10.85
CA VAL A 550 -19.25 5.77 11.92
C VAL A 550 -18.07 6.05 12.82
N ASP A 551 -17.05 5.20 12.77
CA ASP A 551 -15.90 5.27 13.68
C ASP A 551 -14.77 6.16 13.15
N PHE A 552 -14.91 6.68 11.92
CA PHE A 552 -13.97 7.61 11.31
C PHE A 552 -14.67 8.65 10.46
N ILE A 553 -13.98 9.75 10.18
CA ILE A 553 -14.38 10.76 9.20
C ILE A 553 -13.37 10.83 8.07
N HIS A 554 -13.87 10.96 6.84
CA HIS A 554 -13.04 11.23 5.66
C HIS A 554 -13.18 12.70 5.26
N PHE A 555 -12.13 13.50 5.45
CA PHE A 555 -12.11 14.90 5.07
C PHE A 555 -11.88 15.07 3.56
N VAL A 556 -12.94 15.34 2.81
CA VAL A 556 -12.88 15.49 1.35
C VAL A 556 -12.93 16.96 0.91
N GLY A 557 -12.06 17.32 -0.05
CA GLY A 557 -12.06 18.65 -0.67
C GLY A 557 -11.96 19.79 0.34
N LYS A 558 -12.95 20.69 0.36
CA LYS A 558 -12.97 21.88 1.23
C LYS A 558 -13.30 21.58 2.69
N SER A 559 -13.73 20.36 3.04
CA SER A 559 -14.01 20.01 4.44
C SER A 559 -12.74 19.71 5.25
N LYS A 560 -11.58 19.72 4.61
CA LYS A 560 -10.27 19.53 5.26
C LYS A 560 -10.00 20.66 6.24
N PRO A 561 -9.83 20.37 7.55
CA PRO A 561 -9.73 21.40 8.57
C PRO A 561 -8.51 22.32 8.38
N TRP A 562 -7.40 21.80 7.83
CA TRP A 562 -6.20 22.59 7.52
C TRP A 562 -6.35 23.58 6.35
N HIS A 563 -7.46 23.57 5.60
CA HIS A 563 -7.76 24.64 4.64
C HIS A 563 -8.25 25.93 5.30
N TYR A 564 -8.62 25.88 6.58
CA TYR A 564 -9.06 27.03 7.36
C TYR A 564 -7.87 27.57 8.16
N ILE A 565 -7.06 28.41 7.52
CA ILE A 565 -5.83 28.99 8.10
C ILE A 565 -6.12 29.79 9.37
N ASP A 566 -7.28 30.43 9.41
CA ASP A 566 -7.71 31.19 10.57
C ASP A 566 -8.24 30.25 11.67
N ARG A 567 -7.31 29.73 12.49
CA ARG A 567 -7.62 28.89 13.65
C ARG A 567 -8.48 29.61 14.70
N THR A 568 -8.65 30.95 14.61
CA THR A 568 -9.56 31.68 15.50
C THR A 568 -11.03 31.47 15.13
N LYS A 569 -11.31 31.01 13.90
CA LYS A 569 -12.66 30.65 13.49
C LYS A 569 -13.01 29.29 14.08
N LYS A 570 -13.99 29.27 14.97
CA LYS A 570 -14.60 28.02 15.44
C LYS A 570 -15.17 27.26 14.24
N LEU A 571 -14.64 26.06 14.02
CA LEU A 571 -15.26 25.11 13.11
C LEU A 571 -16.43 24.43 13.83
N ALA A 572 -17.33 23.81 13.09
CA ALA A 572 -18.38 22.97 13.66
C ALA A 572 -17.97 21.50 13.57
N GLY A 573 -18.47 20.69 14.50
CA GLY A 573 -18.32 19.22 14.48
C GLY A 573 -16.86 18.77 14.56
N GLU A 574 -16.51 17.82 13.70
CA GLU A 574 -15.24 17.10 13.71
C GLU A 574 -14.04 18.00 13.35
N GLY A 575 -14.27 19.09 12.61
CA GLY A 575 -13.22 20.07 12.32
C GLY A 575 -12.74 20.81 13.58
N GLN A 576 -13.64 21.06 14.55
CA GLN A 576 -13.27 21.68 15.81
C GLN A 576 -12.49 20.70 16.70
N LEU A 577 -12.93 19.43 16.75
CA LEU A 577 -12.21 18.37 17.45
C LEU A 577 -10.78 18.20 16.90
N TRP A 578 -10.62 18.33 15.58
CA TRP A 578 -9.31 18.28 14.93
C TRP A 578 -8.39 19.42 15.37
N ILE A 579 -8.89 20.66 15.39
CA ILE A 579 -8.10 21.85 15.81
C ILE A 579 -7.66 21.70 17.27
N GLU A 580 -8.59 21.36 18.16
CA GLU A 580 -8.31 21.21 19.59
C GLU A 580 -7.27 20.11 19.87
N ALA A 581 -7.38 18.99 19.16
CA ALA A 581 -6.40 17.91 19.25
C ALA A 581 -5.01 18.39 18.77
N LEU A 582 -4.93 19.06 17.62
CA LEU A 582 -3.66 19.55 17.09
C LEU A 582 -3.00 20.57 18.03
N GLU A 583 -3.75 21.56 18.51
CA GLU A 583 -3.25 22.57 19.44
C GLU A 583 -2.74 21.94 20.75
N SER A 584 -3.39 20.88 21.22
CA SER A 584 -2.92 20.14 22.40
C SER A 584 -1.55 19.47 22.18
N VAL A 585 -1.32 18.90 20.99
CA VAL A 585 -0.04 18.26 20.65
C VAL A 585 1.04 19.32 20.45
N GLU A 586 0.74 20.38 19.70
CA GLU A 586 1.67 21.50 19.48
C GLU A 586 2.14 22.12 20.79
N LYS A 587 1.22 22.30 21.75
CA LYS A 587 1.55 22.79 23.10
C LYS A 587 2.50 21.87 23.85
N VAL A 588 2.29 20.55 23.76
CA VAL A 588 3.16 19.56 24.43
C VAL A 588 4.54 19.49 23.76
N ALA A 589 4.57 19.53 22.43
CA ALA A 589 5.80 19.45 21.64
C ALA A 589 6.59 20.77 21.62
N GLY A 590 5.97 21.90 21.95
CA GLY A 590 6.59 23.22 21.83
C GLY A 590 6.82 23.66 20.38
N VAL A 591 6.07 23.09 19.44
CA VAL A 591 6.19 23.33 17.99
C VAL A 591 4.81 23.64 17.42
N THR A 592 4.69 24.66 16.57
CA THR A 592 3.43 25.01 15.90
C THR A 592 3.53 24.75 14.40
N MET A 593 2.59 23.99 13.86
CA MET A 593 2.56 23.68 12.44
C MET A 593 1.94 24.82 11.63
N VAL A 594 2.71 25.39 10.71
CA VAL A 594 2.25 26.43 9.79
C VAL A 594 1.83 25.80 8.46
N PHE A 595 0.56 25.98 8.09
CA PHE A 595 0.00 25.51 6.83
C PHE A 595 0.14 26.58 5.74
N PRO A 596 0.76 26.27 4.59
CA PRO A 596 0.70 27.18 3.45
C PRO A 596 -0.73 27.28 2.94
N PHE A 597 -1.13 28.45 2.45
CA PHE A 597 -2.36 28.57 1.67
C PHE A 597 -2.16 27.84 0.34
N SER A 598 -2.78 26.67 0.20
CA SER A 598 -2.79 25.96 -1.07
C SER A 598 -4.11 25.27 -1.30
N GLU A 599 -4.69 25.48 -2.48
CA GLU A 599 -5.98 24.91 -2.88
C GLU A 599 -5.89 23.47 -3.42
N GLY A 600 -4.80 22.73 -3.18
CA GLY A 600 -4.68 21.37 -3.71
C GLY A 600 -3.49 20.57 -3.19
N THR A 601 -3.54 19.26 -3.42
CA THR A 601 -2.38 18.39 -3.27
C THR A 601 -1.46 18.58 -4.49
N PRO A 602 -0.13 18.53 -4.33
CA PRO A 602 0.79 18.70 -5.45
C PRO A 602 0.69 17.57 -6.49
N LEU A 603 0.03 16.46 -6.12
CA LEU A 603 -0.09 15.24 -6.94
C LEU A 603 -1.39 15.18 -7.74
N GLY A 604 -2.30 16.13 -7.53
CA GLY A 604 -3.66 16.13 -8.07
C GLY A 604 -4.72 15.67 -7.06
N LEU A 605 -5.96 15.47 -7.53
CA LEU A 605 -7.10 15.17 -6.66
C LEU A 605 -7.60 13.72 -6.77
N PHE A 606 -7.36 13.05 -7.90
CA PHE A 606 -7.84 11.71 -8.20
C PHE A 606 -6.97 11.08 -9.30
N PRO A 607 -6.90 9.73 -9.39
CA PRO A 607 -6.13 9.08 -10.43
C PRO A 607 -6.82 9.25 -11.78
N MET A 608 -6.04 9.49 -12.82
CA MET A 608 -6.53 9.61 -14.20
C MET A 608 -5.91 8.53 -15.11
N HIS A 609 -6.66 8.04 -16.10
CA HIS A 609 -6.12 7.13 -17.11
C HIS A 609 -4.90 7.73 -17.84
N LYS A 610 -4.91 9.04 -18.09
CA LYS A 610 -3.78 9.75 -18.68
C LYS A 610 -2.53 9.68 -17.80
N GLN A 611 -2.68 9.97 -16.50
CA GLN A 611 -1.60 9.86 -15.52
C GLN A 611 -0.99 8.45 -15.54
N ARG A 612 -1.85 7.44 -15.38
CA ARG A 612 -1.44 6.03 -15.44
C ARG A 612 -0.67 5.72 -16.71
N PHE A 613 -1.21 6.07 -17.87
CA PHE A 613 -0.57 5.75 -19.16
C PHE A 613 0.77 6.45 -19.36
N GLU A 614 0.89 7.73 -19.00
CA GLU A 614 2.16 8.48 -19.06
C GLU A 614 3.23 7.84 -18.16
N SER A 615 2.85 7.41 -16.95
CA SER A 615 3.72 6.67 -16.05
C SER A 615 4.18 5.34 -16.67
N ILE A 616 3.25 4.56 -17.19
CA ILE A 616 3.53 3.25 -17.83
C ILE A 616 4.50 3.39 -19.00
N GLN A 617 4.30 4.40 -19.86
CA GLN A 617 5.21 4.66 -20.98
C GLN A 617 6.63 4.97 -20.52
N LEU A 618 6.78 5.74 -19.44
CA LEU A 618 8.09 6.05 -18.88
C LEU A 618 8.73 4.83 -18.20
N LYS A 619 7.96 4.03 -17.47
CA LYS A 619 8.38 2.74 -16.90
C LYS A 619 8.90 1.81 -18.00
N ALA A 620 8.14 1.64 -19.07
CA ALA A 620 8.50 0.81 -20.22
C ALA A 620 9.79 1.29 -20.91
N LYS A 621 9.91 2.62 -21.14
CA LYS A 621 11.11 3.22 -21.75
C LYS A 621 12.39 2.98 -20.94
N ASN A 622 12.27 2.84 -19.63
CA ASN A 622 13.37 2.56 -18.72
C ASN A 622 13.46 1.07 -18.34
N ASN A 623 12.96 0.17 -19.19
CA ASN A 623 12.98 -1.29 -19.00
C ASN A 623 12.39 -1.74 -17.66
N TRP A 624 11.41 -1.00 -17.13
CA TRP A 624 10.77 -1.26 -15.84
C TRP A 624 11.71 -1.18 -14.64
N ASN A 625 12.94 -0.65 -14.80
CA ASN A 625 13.91 -0.47 -13.71
C ASN A 625 13.41 0.50 -12.63
N ILE A 626 12.33 1.24 -12.89
CA ILE A 626 11.68 2.11 -11.89
C ILE A 626 10.93 1.29 -10.80
N TYR A 627 10.65 0.02 -11.05
CA TYR A 627 10.14 -0.92 -10.06
C TYR A 627 11.24 -1.63 -9.27
N ALA A 628 12.52 -1.37 -9.56
CA ALA A 628 13.60 -1.90 -8.75
C ALA A 628 13.53 -1.25 -7.37
N LEU A 629 13.06 -2.04 -6.41
CA LEU A 629 12.86 -1.71 -4.99
C LEU A 629 14.18 -1.48 -4.28
#